data_AF-A0A075ASJ4-F1
#
_entry.id   AF-A0A075ASJ4-F1
#
_cell.length_a   1.000
_cell.length_b   1.000
_cell.length_c   1.000
_cell.angle_alpha   90.00
_cell.angle_beta   90.00
_cell.angle_gamma   90.00
#
_symmetry.space_group_name_H-M   'P 1'
#
loop_
_entity.id
_entity.type
_entity.pdbx_description
1 polymer ?
#
loop_
_entity_poly.entity_id
_entity_poly.type
_entity_poly.pdbx_seq_one_letter_code
_entity_poly.pdbx_strand_id
1 'polypeptide(L)'
;MSDIKQVQRVVEAFNTKLKRREIKGSWNCGVETAKLLRLVVSITRWNNASTLMQIIKDVGKELVKAQPTEIVVGNIVRRVLHIIREEYLDDGEEDEFMAYGDNLLDETPSEMSLKSPPPGDSLPPVSLTSSPSQGSNMSLSNVFSSQPVGQASLLRTNSLRRTDSLGSASMKRVDSFRGQQPQSLLPSRASFLADSSMINLLTEVNQSEIDYSIPKCSLKTLVIQQIKDLIEEMEDLQSNIALQALEHIHTNEIIMTIGRSRTVEQFLLSAAKKRKFSVIVAETAPLYSGQELAVSLAKEGLDVTLIPDSAIYAMMGRVNKVILGCHAVMADGGLMSVAGSQQLAVAAKHHSTPVVVCTGLFKLAPVHPHDHDAFNLFLSPSSALPLKNNDGKVDVLQPSFDYVDAGLVTLFITNTGGHPPSYIYRLLGEMYDPRDYCL
;
A
#
# COMPACT_ATOMS: atom_id res chain seq x y z
N MET A 1 0.43 -38.20 6.91
CA MET A 1 0.34 -37.81 8.35
C MET A 1 1.62 -37.17 8.89
N SER A 2 2.82 -37.55 8.42
CA SER A 2 4.08 -36.92 8.86
C SER A 2 4.19 -35.45 8.42
N ASP A 3 3.91 -35.18 7.14
CA ASP A 3 4.12 -33.87 6.51
C ASP A 3 3.25 -32.76 7.15
N ILE A 4 1.98 -33.06 7.44
CA ILE A 4 1.05 -32.12 8.11
C ILE A 4 1.52 -31.75 9.52
N LYS A 5 1.97 -32.75 10.30
CA LYS A 5 2.52 -32.53 11.65
C LYS A 5 3.81 -31.71 11.61
N GLN A 6 4.63 -31.89 10.58
CA GLN A 6 5.84 -31.11 10.38
C GLN A 6 5.51 -29.64 10.07
N VAL A 7 4.55 -29.40 9.17
CA VAL A 7 4.06 -28.04 8.84
C VAL A 7 3.52 -27.34 10.07
N GLN A 8 2.63 -28.00 10.83
CA GLN A 8 2.07 -27.46 12.08
C GLN A 8 3.16 -27.07 13.07
N ARG A 9 4.17 -27.94 13.28
CA ARG A 9 5.29 -27.63 14.19
C ARG A 9 6.06 -26.37 13.76
N VAL A 10 6.32 -26.21 12.46
CA VAL A 10 7.05 -25.05 11.95
C VAL A 10 6.22 -23.77 12.10
N VAL A 11 4.93 -23.83 11.78
CA VAL A 11 3.99 -22.71 11.92
C VAL A 11 3.82 -22.31 13.39
N GLU A 12 3.64 -23.27 14.30
CA GLU A 12 3.54 -23.02 15.75
C GLU A 12 4.81 -22.37 16.32
N ALA A 13 5.99 -22.85 15.89
CA ALA A 13 7.26 -22.26 16.29
C ALA A 13 7.36 -20.80 15.83
N PHE A 14 7.00 -20.50 14.58
CA PHE A 14 6.99 -19.13 14.07
C PHE A 14 5.94 -18.25 14.76
N ASN A 15 4.73 -18.76 14.98
CA ASN A 15 3.66 -18.08 15.70
C ASN A 15 4.09 -17.71 17.13
N THR A 16 4.82 -18.60 17.81
CA THR A 16 5.40 -18.32 19.12
C THR A 16 6.40 -17.15 19.08
N LYS A 17 7.24 -17.09 18.04
CA LYS A 17 8.18 -15.96 17.83
C LYS A 17 7.44 -14.64 17.58
N LEU A 18 6.36 -14.64 16.80
CA LEU A 18 5.53 -13.47 16.55
C LEU A 18 4.84 -12.97 17.84
N LYS A 19 4.23 -13.88 18.60
CA LYS A 19 3.57 -13.55 19.89
C LYS A 19 4.55 -12.97 20.91
N ARG A 20 5.76 -13.52 20.98
CA ARG A 20 6.84 -13.02 21.83
C ARG A 20 7.50 -11.75 21.31
N ARG A 21 7.12 -11.27 20.12
CA ARG A 21 7.72 -10.13 19.43
C ARG A 21 9.24 -10.29 19.28
N GLU A 22 9.72 -11.50 19.03
CA GLU A 22 11.14 -11.77 18.73
C GLU A 22 11.49 -11.25 17.33
N ILE A 23 10.54 -11.38 16.39
CA ILE A 23 10.60 -10.80 15.06
C ILE A 23 9.80 -9.50 15.11
N LYS A 24 10.45 -8.36 14.86
CA LYS A 24 9.83 -7.03 14.88
C LYS A 24 10.06 -6.29 13.58
N GLY A 25 9.08 -5.49 13.19
CA GLY A 25 9.18 -4.54 12.10
C GLY A 25 8.73 -5.13 10.77
N SER A 26 8.03 -4.30 10.01
CA SER A 26 7.41 -4.64 8.72
C SER A 26 8.29 -5.48 7.79
N TRP A 27 9.56 -5.11 7.60
CA TRP A 27 10.46 -5.84 6.69
C TRP A 27 10.82 -7.24 7.18
N ASN A 28 11.29 -7.39 8.43
CA ASN A 28 11.68 -8.69 8.98
C ASN A 28 10.47 -9.64 9.03
N CYS A 29 9.31 -9.13 9.49
CA CYS A 29 8.07 -9.90 9.56
C CYS A 29 7.64 -10.37 8.17
N GLY A 30 7.72 -9.51 7.16
CA GLY A 30 7.34 -9.86 5.79
C GLY A 30 8.25 -10.90 5.15
N VAL A 31 9.58 -10.70 5.20
CA VAL A 31 10.56 -11.65 4.63
C VAL A 31 10.47 -13.02 5.29
N GLU A 32 10.41 -13.07 6.63
CA GLU A 32 10.32 -14.35 7.34
C GLU A 32 8.97 -15.05 7.11
N THR A 33 7.88 -14.29 6.93
CA THR A 33 6.57 -14.86 6.55
C THR A 33 6.63 -15.45 5.13
N ALA A 34 7.24 -14.76 4.17
CA ALA A 34 7.40 -15.28 2.80
C ALA A 34 8.24 -16.56 2.78
N LYS A 35 9.36 -16.59 3.54
CA LYS A 35 10.19 -17.80 3.71
C LYS A 35 9.41 -18.95 4.34
N LEU A 36 8.59 -18.69 5.34
CA LEU A 36 7.71 -19.68 5.94
C LEU A 36 6.71 -20.23 4.93
N LEU A 37 6.01 -19.37 4.19
CA LEU A 37 5.01 -19.80 3.21
C LEU A 37 5.65 -20.62 2.10
N ARG A 38 6.83 -20.23 1.59
CA ARG A 38 7.62 -21.03 0.64
C ARG A 38 7.89 -22.44 1.17
N LEU A 39 8.30 -22.54 2.44
CA LEU A 39 8.56 -23.82 3.10
C LEU A 39 7.28 -24.65 3.25
N VAL A 40 6.15 -24.03 3.58
CA VAL A 40 4.84 -24.69 3.67
C VAL A 40 4.43 -25.25 2.31
N VAL A 41 4.50 -24.46 1.23
CA VAL A 41 4.21 -24.92 -0.15
C VAL A 41 5.12 -26.08 -0.55
N SER A 42 6.40 -26.03 -0.17
CA SER A 42 7.37 -27.07 -0.48
C SER A 42 7.09 -28.39 0.25
N ILE A 43 6.78 -28.36 1.56
CA ILE A 43 6.57 -29.57 2.38
C ILE A 43 5.20 -30.18 2.12
N THR A 44 4.17 -29.36 1.93
CA THR A 44 2.80 -29.85 1.76
C THR A 44 2.65 -30.61 0.45
N ARG A 45 1.90 -31.71 0.53
CA ARG A 45 1.40 -32.43 -0.65
C ARG A 45 -0.03 -31.97 -0.88
N TRP A 46 -0.28 -31.44 -2.06
CA TRP A 46 -1.57 -30.97 -2.52
C TRP A 46 -1.70 -31.38 -3.98
N ASN A 47 -2.92 -31.71 -4.38
CA ASN A 47 -3.20 -32.16 -5.75
C ASN A 47 -3.81 -31.02 -6.58
N ASN A 48 -4.54 -30.11 -5.93
CA ASN A 48 -5.33 -29.07 -6.57
C ASN A 48 -4.99 -27.70 -5.96
N ALA A 49 -5.07 -26.63 -6.75
CA ALA A 49 -4.81 -25.27 -6.29
C ALA A 49 -5.77 -24.84 -5.17
N SER A 50 -7.04 -25.28 -5.22
CA SER A 50 -8.03 -25.06 -4.15
C SER A 50 -7.55 -25.55 -2.78
N THR A 51 -6.99 -26.77 -2.73
CA THR A 51 -6.46 -27.36 -1.49
C THR A 51 -5.25 -26.59 -0.96
N LEU A 52 -4.36 -26.13 -1.84
CA LEU A 52 -3.22 -25.30 -1.46
C LEU A 52 -3.67 -23.95 -0.90
N MET A 53 -4.57 -23.26 -1.61
CA MET A 53 -5.10 -21.97 -1.16
C MET A 53 -5.75 -22.09 0.22
N GLN A 54 -6.50 -23.15 0.48
CA GLN A 54 -7.11 -23.37 1.79
C GLN A 54 -6.06 -23.55 2.89
N ILE A 55 -5.00 -24.33 2.65
CA ILE A 55 -3.89 -24.49 3.60
C ILE A 55 -3.23 -23.15 3.91
N ILE A 56 -2.93 -22.35 2.88
CA ILE A 56 -2.29 -21.03 3.04
C ILE A 56 -3.21 -20.06 3.78
N LYS A 57 -4.53 -20.08 3.50
CA LYS A 57 -5.53 -19.29 4.24
C LYS A 57 -5.57 -19.65 5.72
N ASP A 58 -5.59 -20.94 6.05
CA ASP A 58 -5.68 -21.38 7.44
C ASP A 58 -4.41 -21.06 8.22
N VAL A 59 -3.23 -21.24 7.61
CA VAL A 59 -1.96 -20.76 8.18
C VAL A 59 -2.01 -19.24 8.35
N GLY A 60 -2.45 -18.50 7.34
CA GLY A 60 -2.57 -17.05 7.38
C GLY A 60 -3.45 -16.53 8.52
N LYS A 61 -4.62 -17.14 8.73
CA LYS A 61 -5.52 -16.83 9.86
C LYS A 61 -4.83 -17.00 11.20
N GLU A 62 -4.06 -18.06 11.38
CA GLU A 62 -3.32 -18.29 12.62
C GLU A 62 -2.22 -17.25 12.84
N LEU A 63 -1.52 -16.86 11.78
CA LEU A 63 -0.46 -15.85 11.84
C LEU A 63 -1.00 -14.44 12.11
N VAL A 64 -2.07 -14.04 11.45
CA VAL A 64 -2.71 -12.72 11.67
C VAL A 64 -3.28 -12.62 13.08
N LYS A 65 -3.89 -13.69 13.59
CA LYS A 65 -4.36 -13.76 14.99
C LYS A 65 -3.22 -13.67 16.01
N ALA A 66 -2.02 -14.12 15.64
CA ALA A 66 -0.86 -14.08 16.52
C ALA A 66 -0.39 -12.65 16.81
N GLN A 67 -0.42 -11.80 15.78
CA GLN A 67 -0.01 -10.42 15.87
C GLN A 67 -0.78 -9.56 14.86
N PRO A 68 -1.97 -9.03 15.22
CA PRO A 68 -2.82 -8.28 14.29
C PRO A 68 -2.22 -6.92 13.89
N THR A 69 -1.31 -6.38 14.71
CA THR A 69 -0.64 -5.09 14.44
C THR A 69 0.42 -5.18 13.34
N GLU A 70 0.94 -6.38 13.05
CA GLU A 70 1.88 -6.63 11.96
C GLU A 70 1.12 -6.97 10.68
N ILE A 71 0.45 -5.95 10.11
CA ILE A 71 -0.42 -6.07 8.93
C ILE A 71 0.31 -6.72 7.74
N VAL A 72 1.62 -6.49 7.62
CA VAL A 72 2.47 -7.07 6.57
C VAL A 72 2.38 -8.59 6.51
N VAL A 73 2.23 -9.28 7.65
CA VAL A 73 2.10 -10.75 7.67
C VAL A 73 0.88 -11.18 6.86
N GLY A 74 -0.26 -10.53 7.07
CA GLY A 74 -1.47 -10.78 6.28
C GLY A 74 -1.30 -10.37 4.82
N ASN A 75 -0.60 -9.27 4.54
CA ASN A 75 -0.35 -8.81 3.18
C ASN A 75 0.47 -9.83 2.38
N ILE A 76 1.53 -10.39 2.96
CA ILE A 76 2.33 -11.43 2.30
C ILE A 76 1.49 -12.69 2.04
N VAL A 77 0.65 -13.11 2.98
CA VAL A 77 -0.28 -14.25 2.76
C VAL A 77 -1.20 -13.97 1.57
N ARG A 78 -1.81 -12.79 1.50
CA ARG A 78 -2.69 -12.40 0.38
C ARG A 78 -1.93 -12.36 -0.95
N ARG A 79 -0.69 -11.85 -0.95
CA ARG A 79 0.13 -11.81 -2.16
C ARG A 79 0.44 -13.23 -2.65
N VAL A 80 0.78 -14.15 -1.75
CA VAL A 80 1.02 -15.55 -2.12
C VAL A 80 -0.25 -16.23 -2.63
N LEU A 81 -1.42 -15.94 -2.04
CA LEU A 81 -2.70 -16.43 -2.57
C LEU A 81 -2.99 -15.91 -3.97
N HIS A 82 -2.69 -14.64 -4.23
CA HIS A 82 -2.84 -14.03 -5.55
C HIS A 82 -1.89 -14.67 -6.58
N ILE A 83 -0.61 -14.84 -6.23
CA ILE A 83 0.39 -15.55 -7.07
C ILE A 83 -0.11 -16.95 -7.45
N ILE A 84 -0.66 -17.72 -6.50
CA ILE A 84 -1.20 -19.06 -6.79
C ILE A 84 -2.34 -19.00 -7.83
N ARG A 85 -3.15 -17.94 -7.82
CA ARG A 85 -4.27 -17.76 -8.76
C ARG A 85 -3.78 -17.35 -10.14
N GLU A 86 -2.83 -16.42 -10.22
CA GLU A 86 -2.23 -15.97 -11.49
C GLU A 86 -1.53 -17.14 -12.18
N GLU A 87 -0.62 -17.83 -11.49
CA GLU A 87 0.13 -18.96 -12.06
C GLU A 87 -0.77 -20.15 -12.44
N TYR A 88 -1.95 -20.29 -11.81
CA TYR A 88 -2.93 -21.29 -12.20
C TYR A 88 -3.59 -20.97 -13.54
N LEU A 89 -3.86 -19.68 -13.79
CA LEU A 89 -4.51 -19.20 -15.00
C LEU A 89 -3.55 -19.21 -16.18
N ASP A 90 -2.32 -18.72 -15.99
CA ASP A 90 -1.31 -18.64 -17.05
C ASP A 90 -0.97 -20.03 -17.64
N ASP A 91 -0.82 -21.04 -16.78
CA ASP A 91 -0.60 -22.42 -17.21
C ASP A 91 -1.79 -23.02 -17.99
N GLY A 92 -2.98 -22.37 -17.98
CA GLY A 92 -4.17 -22.85 -18.68
C GLY A 92 -4.29 -22.30 -20.10
N GLU A 93 -3.80 -21.07 -20.31
CA GLU A 93 -3.78 -20.43 -21.63
C GLU A 93 -2.76 -21.12 -22.57
N GLU A 94 -1.65 -21.63 -22.02
CA GLU A 94 -0.65 -22.39 -22.79
C GLU A 94 -1.21 -23.70 -23.37
N ASP A 95 -2.06 -24.41 -22.61
CA ASP A 95 -2.72 -25.64 -23.04
C ASP A 95 -3.78 -25.38 -24.13
N GLU A 96 -4.55 -24.28 -24.03
CA GLU A 96 -5.51 -23.88 -25.07
C GLU A 96 -4.83 -23.44 -26.37
N PHE A 97 -3.70 -22.73 -26.29
CA PHE A 97 -2.94 -22.32 -27.47
C PHE A 97 -2.32 -23.52 -28.20
N MET A 98 -1.85 -24.53 -27.47
CA MET A 98 -1.36 -25.79 -28.04
C MET A 98 -2.49 -26.60 -28.70
N ALA A 99 -3.69 -26.61 -28.13
CA ALA A 99 -4.85 -27.31 -28.69
C ALA A 99 -5.37 -26.67 -30.00
N TYR A 100 -5.23 -25.36 -30.17
CA TYR A 100 -5.56 -24.69 -31.43
C TYR A 100 -4.49 -24.87 -32.53
N GLY A 101 -3.22 -25.04 -32.16
CA GLY A 101 -2.13 -25.29 -33.10
C GLY A 101 -2.19 -26.65 -33.80
N ASP A 102 -2.72 -27.67 -33.13
CA ASP A 102 -2.84 -29.04 -33.67
C ASP A 102 -4.00 -29.18 -34.68
N ASN A 103 -5.01 -28.30 -34.60
CA ASN A 103 -6.14 -28.27 -35.52
C ASN A 103 -5.85 -27.57 -36.87
N LEU A 104 -4.63 -27.05 -37.09
CA LEU A 104 -4.25 -26.37 -38.34
C LEU A 104 -3.40 -27.24 -39.28
N LEU A 105 -3.13 -28.51 -38.94
CA LEU A 105 -2.26 -29.41 -39.72
C LEU A 105 -3.01 -30.51 -40.49
N ASP A 106 -4.34 -30.54 -40.51
CA ASP A 106 -5.12 -31.61 -41.15
C ASP A 106 -5.86 -31.21 -42.44
N GLU A 107 -5.32 -30.28 -43.22
CA GLU A 107 -5.68 -30.15 -44.65
C GLU A 107 -4.55 -30.68 -45.53
N THR A 108 -4.71 -31.92 -45.97
CA THR A 108 -3.88 -32.55 -47.02
C THR A 108 -3.99 -31.75 -48.32
N PRO A 109 -2.88 -31.45 -49.02
CA PRO A 109 -2.94 -30.74 -50.31
C PRO A 109 -3.40 -31.72 -51.39
N SER A 110 -4.63 -31.53 -51.86
CA SER A 110 -5.12 -32.17 -53.08
C SER A 110 -4.55 -31.45 -54.30
N GLU A 111 -4.01 -32.24 -55.23
CA GLU A 111 -3.38 -31.80 -56.48
C GLU A 111 -4.25 -30.79 -57.24
N MET A 112 -3.67 -29.63 -57.58
CA MET A 112 -4.24 -28.76 -58.62
C MET A 112 -3.18 -28.40 -59.66
N SER A 113 -3.47 -28.86 -60.87
CA SER A 113 -2.65 -28.86 -62.06
C SER A 113 -2.31 -27.46 -62.58
N LEU A 114 -1.05 -27.27 -62.98
CA LEU A 114 -0.54 -26.12 -63.73
C LEU A 114 -1.29 -25.97 -65.08
N LYS A 115 -2.00 -24.85 -65.26
CA LYS A 115 -2.33 -24.31 -66.59
C LYS A 115 -1.67 -22.94 -66.76
N SER A 116 -0.89 -22.82 -67.83
CA SER A 116 -0.17 -21.63 -68.26
C SER A 116 -1.11 -20.48 -68.68
N PRO A 117 -0.68 -19.21 -68.57
CA PRO A 117 -1.45 -18.06 -69.04
C PRO A 117 -1.20 -17.81 -70.54
N PRO A 118 -2.19 -17.30 -71.30
CA PRO A 118 -1.99 -16.83 -72.66
C PRO A 118 -1.51 -15.36 -72.71
N PRO A 119 -0.92 -14.90 -73.83
CA PRO A 119 -0.17 -13.65 -73.91
C PRO A 119 -1.00 -12.44 -74.39
N GLY A 120 -0.62 -11.26 -73.89
CA GLY A 120 -0.68 -9.96 -74.58
C GLY A 120 -2.04 -9.24 -74.64
N ASP A 121 -2.12 -8.04 -74.05
CA ASP A 121 -2.26 -6.80 -74.83
C ASP A 121 -2.03 -5.54 -73.98
N SER A 122 -1.70 -4.48 -74.70
CA SER A 122 -0.91 -3.29 -74.38
C SER A 122 -1.50 -2.19 -73.47
N LEU A 123 -0.58 -1.44 -72.84
CA LEU A 123 -0.72 -0.16 -72.10
C LEU A 123 -1.48 0.96 -72.85
N PRO A 124 -1.89 2.02 -72.14
CA PRO A 124 -1.14 3.29 -72.23
C PRO A 124 -0.85 4.00 -70.87
N PRO A 125 0.02 5.04 -70.87
CA PRO A 125 0.84 5.46 -69.72
C PRO A 125 0.36 6.79 -69.10
N VAL A 126 0.91 7.19 -67.92
CA VAL A 126 1.29 8.58 -67.52
C VAL A 126 2.00 8.48 -66.13
N SER A 127 3.34 8.53 -66.08
CA SER A 127 4.22 9.67 -65.71
C SER A 127 4.40 9.95 -64.21
N LEU A 128 5.59 9.59 -63.72
CA LEU A 128 6.22 10.06 -62.47
C LEU A 128 6.81 11.45 -62.67
N THR A 129 6.61 12.36 -61.71
CA THR A 129 7.50 13.51 -61.51
C THR A 129 7.80 13.72 -60.02
N SER A 130 9.05 14.09 -59.78
CA SER A 130 9.83 14.24 -58.55
C SER A 130 9.41 15.34 -57.54
N SER A 131 9.65 15.05 -56.24
CA SER A 131 10.23 15.80 -55.08
C SER A 131 10.29 17.36 -55.07
N PRO A 132 10.55 18.10 -53.94
CA PRO A 132 10.93 17.72 -52.55
C PRO A 132 10.41 18.63 -51.37
N SER A 133 10.83 18.27 -50.13
CA SER A 133 11.28 19.10 -48.97
C SER A 133 10.35 19.97 -48.06
N GLN A 134 10.80 20.04 -46.78
CA GLN A 134 10.45 20.93 -45.64
C GLN A 134 9.17 20.55 -44.86
N GLY A 135 9.13 20.40 -43.53
CA GLY A 135 9.95 20.95 -42.45
C GLY A 135 9.12 21.99 -41.68
N SER A 136 8.55 21.63 -40.51
CA SER A 136 8.32 22.54 -39.37
C SER A 136 7.53 21.88 -38.22
N ASN A 137 8.09 22.00 -37.02
CA ASN A 137 7.39 22.00 -35.74
C ASN A 137 6.28 23.07 -35.73
N MET A 138 5.18 22.84 -35.01
CA MET A 138 4.58 23.87 -34.13
C MET A 138 3.66 23.26 -33.06
N SER A 139 3.94 23.67 -31.84
CA SER A 139 3.12 23.59 -30.63
C SER A 139 1.76 24.29 -30.78
N LEU A 140 0.77 23.87 -30.00
CA LEU A 140 -0.40 24.70 -29.69
C LEU A 140 -0.66 24.71 -28.18
N SER A 141 -0.41 25.88 -27.61
CA SER A 141 -0.99 26.35 -26.36
C SER A 141 -2.19 27.27 -26.64
N ASN A 142 -3.07 27.36 -25.63
CA ASN A 142 -4.08 28.39 -25.38
C ASN A 142 -5.40 28.34 -26.16
N VAL A 143 -6.47 28.05 -25.42
CA VAL A 143 -7.76 28.75 -25.56
C VAL A 143 -8.19 29.26 -24.18
N PHE A 144 -8.09 30.57 -23.98
CA PHE A 144 -8.72 31.34 -22.91
C PHE A 144 -9.78 32.26 -23.56
N SER A 145 -10.98 32.27 -22.99
CA SER A 145 -11.97 33.36 -23.04
C SER A 145 -12.88 33.18 -21.80
N SER A 146 -12.70 33.91 -20.68
CA SER A 146 -13.32 35.22 -20.33
C SER A 146 -14.78 35.37 -20.80
N GLN A 147 -15.80 35.78 -20.04
CA GLN A 147 -16.06 36.43 -18.72
C GLN A 147 -17.63 36.47 -18.55
N PRO A 148 -18.32 37.13 -17.56
CA PRO A 148 -17.89 37.89 -16.36
C PRO A 148 -18.70 37.65 -15.04
N VAL A 149 -18.08 38.11 -13.95
CA VAL A 149 -18.53 38.84 -12.74
C VAL A 149 -20.04 39.01 -12.42
N GLY A 150 -20.40 38.67 -11.17
CA GLY A 150 -21.56 39.21 -10.43
C GLY A 150 -21.22 39.43 -8.94
N GLN A 151 -21.25 40.69 -8.50
CA GLN A 151 -20.96 41.18 -7.15
C GLN A 151 -22.19 41.10 -6.23
N ALA A 152 -21.99 40.86 -4.92
CA ALA A 152 -22.76 41.44 -3.80
C ALA A 152 -22.07 41.01 -2.47
N SER A 153 -21.34 41.89 -1.78
CA SER A 153 -21.81 42.94 -0.85
C SER A 153 -21.89 42.45 0.61
N LEU A 154 -20.82 42.77 1.35
CA LEU A 154 -20.77 42.90 2.81
C LEU A 154 -21.73 43.99 3.30
N LEU A 155 -22.54 43.72 4.34
CA LEU A 155 -22.93 44.72 5.34
C LEU A 155 -23.20 44.04 6.70
N ARG A 156 -22.67 44.71 7.73
CA ARG A 156 -22.72 44.44 9.17
C ARG A 156 -24.12 44.69 9.76
N THR A 157 -24.45 44.06 10.90
CA THR A 157 -24.66 44.68 12.25
C THR A 157 -25.71 43.96 13.12
N ASN A 158 -25.56 44.16 14.44
CA ASN A 158 -26.43 43.82 15.59
C ASN A 158 -26.26 42.40 16.16
N SER A 159 -25.62 42.14 17.31
CA SER A 159 -25.69 42.73 18.66
C SER A 159 -27.08 42.68 19.29
N LEU A 160 -27.24 41.80 20.30
CA LEU A 160 -28.11 41.84 21.49
C LEU A 160 -27.84 40.54 22.30
N ARG A 161 -26.91 40.53 23.27
CA ARG A 161 -27.06 40.73 24.74
C ARG A 161 -28.05 39.81 25.49
N ARG A 162 -27.45 39.02 26.42
CA ARG A 162 -27.86 38.61 27.80
C ARG A 162 -29.22 37.89 27.97
N THR A 163 -29.36 36.84 28.77
CA THR A 163 -29.04 36.74 30.21
C THR A 163 -28.78 35.30 30.70
N ASP A 164 -27.81 35.16 31.61
CA ASP A 164 -27.80 34.42 32.89
C ASP A 164 -28.65 33.15 33.07
N SER A 165 -28.04 32.04 33.50
CA SER A 165 -27.92 31.71 34.94
C SER A 165 -27.42 30.28 35.20
N LEU A 166 -26.38 30.19 36.05
CA LEU A 166 -26.23 29.28 37.22
C LEU A 166 -26.46 27.77 37.06
N GLY A 167 -25.48 27.00 37.56
CA GLY A 167 -25.80 25.80 38.34
C GLY A 167 -24.96 24.56 38.07
N SER A 168 -23.85 24.45 38.79
CA SER A 168 -23.16 23.21 39.14
C SER A 168 -24.10 22.09 39.61
N ALA A 169 -23.84 20.83 39.24
CA ALA A 169 -23.73 19.72 40.20
C ALA A 169 -23.36 18.39 39.53
N SER A 170 -22.66 17.60 40.33
CA SER A 170 -21.96 16.35 40.06
C SER A 170 -22.87 15.11 40.13
N MET A 171 -22.43 14.03 39.47
CA MET A 171 -22.64 12.59 39.70
C MET A 171 -23.95 12.10 40.36
N LYS A 172 -24.59 11.11 39.71
CA LYS A 172 -24.84 9.78 40.30
C LYS A 172 -25.32 8.74 39.27
N ARG A 173 -25.07 7.49 39.63
CA ARG A 173 -25.10 6.22 38.89
C ARG A 173 -26.38 5.45 39.21
N VAL A 174 -26.77 4.54 38.29
CA VAL A 174 -27.77 3.42 38.36
C VAL A 174 -29.23 3.84 38.67
N ASP A 175 -30.29 3.34 38.03
CA ASP A 175 -30.58 1.96 37.66
C ASP A 175 -31.75 1.84 36.64
N SER A 176 -31.66 0.77 35.83
CA SER A 176 -32.73 -0.06 35.23
C SER A 176 -34.20 0.45 35.18
N PHE A 177 -34.69 0.70 33.97
CA PHE A 177 -36.13 0.55 33.65
C PHE A 177 -36.37 -0.10 32.29
N ARG A 178 -37.16 -1.16 32.35
CA ARG A 178 -37.68 -2.02 31.29
C ARG A 178 -38.87 -1.32 30.64
N GLY A 179 -38.84 -1.10 29.32
CA GLY A 179 -39.93 -0.43 28.59
C GLY A 179 -39.84 -0.61 27.08
N GLN A 180 -40.44 -1.72 26.61
CA GLN A 180 -41.15 -1.92 25.33
C GLN A 180 -40.64 -1.18 24.08
N GLN A 181 -40.09 -1.96 23.13
CA GLN A 181 -39.89 -1.56 21.73
C GLN A 181 -41.23 -1.43 20.99
N PRO A 182 -41.43 -0.38 20.16
CA PRO A 182 -42.43 -0.42 19.11
C PRO A 182 -41.82 -1.06 17.84
N GLN A 183 -42.50 -2.10 17.35
CA GLN A 183 -42.29 -2.73 16.06
C GLN A 183 -42.51 -1.69 14.94
N SER A 184 -41.56 -1.57 14.01
CA SER A 184 -41.82 -0.97 12.70
C SER A 184 -41.21 -1.84 11.60
N LEU A 185 -42.00 -1.98 10.54
CA LEU A 185 -41.95 -2.97 9.48
C LEU A 185 -40.71 -2.78 8.58
N LEU A 186 -39.95 -3.86 8.38
CA LEU A 186 -38.90 -3.92 7.36
C LEU A 186 -39.54 -4.13 5.98
N PRO A 187 -39.25 -3.31 4.96
CA PRO A 187 -39.44 -3.68 3.58
C PRO A 187 -38.24 -4.51 3.11
N SER A 188 -38.55 -5.68 2.56
CA SER A 188 -37.69 -6.59 1.84
C SER A 188 -37.09 -5.96 0.57
N ARG A 189 -35.81 -6.31 0.29
CA ARG A 189 -35.12 -6.34 -1.01
C ARG A 189 -35.38 -5.17 -1.99
N ALA A 190 -34.42 -4.26 -2.06
CA ALA A 190 -33.96 -3.65 -3.32
C ALA A 190 -32.56 -3.03 -3.10
N SER A 191 -31.52 -3.72 -3.54
CA SER A 191 -30.17 -3.15 -3.68
C SER A 191 -30.17 -2.24 -4.90
N PHE A 192 -30.19 -0.93 -4.66
CA PHE A 192 -30.03 0.10 -5.68
C PHE A 192 -28.57 0.16 -6.15
N LEU A 193 -28.37 -0.20 -7.41
CA LEU A 193 -27.23 0.15 -8.24
C LEU A 193 -27.33 1.63 -8.63
N ALA A 194 -26.31 2.42 -8.32
CA ALA A 194 -25.88 3.58 -9.13
C ALA A 194 -24.69 4.25 -8.44
N ASP A 195 -23.48 3.79 -8.78
CA ASP A 195 -22.36 4.66 -9.14
C ASP A 195 -21.36 3.80 -9.90
N SER A 196 -21.68 3.64 -11.18
CA SER A 196 -20.95 2.88 -12.18
C SER A 196 -19.67 3.62 -12.55
N SER A 197 -18.54 3.19 -12.00
CA SER A 197 -17.24 3.44 -12.63
C SER A 197 -17.09 2.47 -13.81
N MET A 198 -16.63 2.97 -14.96
CA MET A 198 -16.33 2.18 -16.17
C MET A 198 -15.39 0.98 -15.94
N ILE A 199 -14.75 0.90 -14.77
CA ILE A 199 -13.85 -0.18 -14.39
C ILE A 199 -14.63 -1.47 -14.11
N ASN A 200 -15.79 -1.40 -13.46
CA ASN A 200 -16.55 -2.61 -13.13
C ASN A 200 -17.15 -3.28 -14.38
N LEU A 201 -17.44 -2.52 -15.43
CA LEU A 201 -18.00 -3.07 -16.67
C LEU A 201 -16.97 -3.83 -17.52
N LEU A 202 -15.66 -3.60 -17.28
CA LEU A 202 -14.58 -4.32 -17.97
C LEU A 202 -14.14 -5.58 -17.21
N THR A 203 -14.28 -5.61 -15.88
CA THR A 203 -14.00 -6.80 -15.05
C THR A 203 -15.18 -7.77 -14.94
N GLU A 204 -16.42 -7.34 -15.18
CA GLU A 204 -17.60 -8.23 -15.17
C GLU A 204 -17.67 -9.18 -16.39
N VAL A 205 -16.78 -9.04 -17.38
CA VAL A 205 -16.83 -9.84 -18.61
C VAL A 205 -16.22 -11.24 -18.47
N ASN A 206 -15.46 -11.57 -17.40
CA ASN A 206 -14.82 -12.89 -17.26
C ASN A 206 -14.79 -13.44 -15.81
N GLN A 207 -15.92 -13.45 -15.10
CA GLN A 207 -16.09 -14.32 -13.92
C GLN A 207 -17.00 -15.51 -14.23
N SER A 208 -16.63 -16.32 -15.23
CA SER A 208 -16.87 -17.76 -15.09
C SER A 208 -16.14 -18.19 -13.83
N GLU A 209 -16.82 -18.79 -12.84
CA GLU A 209 -16.15 -19.35 -11.66
C GLU A 209 -15.11 -20.37 -12.12
N ILE A 210 -13.84 -19.95 -12.19
CA ILE A 210 -12.73 -20.80 -12.58
C ILE A 210 -12.64 -21.94 -11.55
N ASP A 211 -12.76 -23.18 -12.02
CA ASP A 211 -12.66 -24.34 -11.15
C ASP A 211 -11.19 -24.65 -10.84
N TYR A 212 -10.73 -24.19 -9.69
CA TYR A 212 -9.37 -24.47 -9.15
C TYR A 212 -9.15 -25.92 -8.70
N SER A 213 -10.08 -26.82 -9.03
CA SER A 213 -10.01 -28.25 -8.70
C SER A 213 -9.25 -29.06 -9.74
N ILE A 214 -8.99 -28.52 -10.93
CA ILE A 214 -8.23 -29.24 -11.96
C ILE A 214 -6.75 -29.27 -11.54
N PRO A 215 -6.13 -30.46 -11.42
CA PRO A 215 -4.74 -30.59 -11.00
C PRO A 215 -3.79 -30.20 -12.13
N LYS A 216 -2.76 -29.40 -11.81
CA LYS A 216 -1.69 -28.98 -12.73
C LYS A 216 -0.34 -29.45 -12.20
N CYS A 217 0.47 -30.08 -13.06
CA CYS A 217 1.70 -30.77 -12.66
C CYS A 217 2.87 -29.82 -12.36
N SER A 218 2.96 -28.73 -13.12
CA SER A 218 3.99 -27.67 -13.09
C SER A 218 3.81 -26.65 -11.95
N LEU A 219 2.57 -26.44 -11.50
CA LEU A 219 2.18 -25.32 -10.62
C LEU A 219 3.03 -25.20 -9.35
N LYS A 220 3.43 -26.33 -8.74
CA LYS A 220 4.21 -26.31 -7.51
C LYS A 220 5.57 -25.64 -7.68
N THR A 221 6.25 -25.91 -8.79
CA THR A 221 7.57 -25.34 -9.08
C THR A 221 7.46 -23.86 -9.38
N LEU A 222 6.44 -23.47 -10.18
CA LEU A 222 6.16 -22.08 -10.53
C LEU A 222 5.87 -21.23 -9.29
N VAL A 223 4.96 -21.68 -8.42
CA VAL A 223 4.62 -20.96 -7.18
C VAL A 223 5.85 -20.82 -6.26
N ILE A 224 6.69 -21.85 -6.14
CA ILE A 224 7.91 -21.77 -5.32
C ILE A 224 8.90 -20.74 -5.89
N GLN A 225 9.01 -20.69 -7.22
CA GLN A 225 9.87 -19.72 -7.91
C GLN A 225 9.33 -18.29 -7.70
N GLN A 226 8.04 -18.03 -7.92
CA GLN A 226 7.44 -16.72 -7.70
C GLN A 226 7.55 -16.22 -6.25
N ILE A 227 7.38 -17.12 -5.27
CA ILE A 227 7.58 -16.74 -3.85
C ILE A 227 9.05 -16.38 -3.59
N LYS A 228 10.00 -17.03 -4.27
CA LYS A 228 11.42 -16.69 -4.19
C LYS A 228 11.67 -15.31 -4.79
N ASP A 229 11.11 -15.02 -5.96
CA ASP A 229 11.24 -13.73 -6.63
C ASP A 229 10.64 -12.60 -5.79
N LEU A 230 9.51 -12.85 -5.12
CA LEU A 230 8.93 -11.92 -4.13
C LEU A 230 9.89 -11.63 -2.95
N ILE A 231 10.63 -12.64 -2.47
CA ILE A 231 11.60 -12.43 -1.39
C ILE A 231 12.76 -11.55 -1.89
N GLU A 232 13.28 -11.83 -3.09
CA GLU A 232 14.35 -11.05 -3.71
C GLU A 232 13.90 -9.59 -3.94
N GLU A 233 12.66 -9.36 -4.41
CA GLU A 233 12.07 -8.02 -4.55
C GLU A 233 12.05 -7.26 -3.21
N MET A 234 11.68 -7.93 -2.12
CA MET A 234 11.65 -7.33 -0.78
C MET A 234 13.04 -7.01 -0.22
N GLU A 235 14.07 -7.79 -0.59
CA GLU A 235 15.46 -7.56 -0.21
C GLU A 235 16.07 -6.37 -0.97
N ASP A 236 15.70 -6.19 -2.23
CA ASP A 236 16.16 -5.06 -3.08
C ASP A 236 15.32 -3.78 -2.93
N LEU A 237 14.29 -3.78 -2.08
CA LEU A 237 13.39 -2.63 -1.92
C LEU A 237 14.14 -1.32 -1.63
N GLN A 238 15.05 -1.33 -0.66
CA GLN A 238 15.68 -0.09 -0.19
C GLN A 238 16.62 0.49 -1.25
N SER A 239 17.32 -0.33 -2.02
CA SER A 239 18.21 0.14 -3.09
C SER A 239 17.39 0.78 -4.22
N ASN A 240 16.29 0.15 -4.63
CA ASN A 240 15.39 0.66 -5.67
C ASN A 240 14.79 2.02 -5.29
N ILE A 241 14.29 2.15 -4.06
CA ILE A 241 13.75 3.43 -3.55
C ILE A 241 14.87 4.48 -3.43
N ALA A 242 16.06 4.09 -2.98
CA ALA A 242 17.19 5.02 -2.82
C ALA A 242 17.71 5.59 -4.15
N LEU A 243 17.55 4.89 -5.27
CA LEU A 243 17.91 5.40 -6.60
C LEU A 243 17.04 6.60 -7.01
N GLN A 244 15.75 6.59 -6.64
CA GLN A 244 14.80 7.66 -6.95
C GLN A 244 15.04 8.95 -6.14
N ALA A 245 15.88 8.90 -5.11
CA ALA A 245 16.11 10.04 -4.21
C ALA A 245 16.64 11.30 -4.90
N LEU A 246 17.41 11.13 -5.97
CA LEU A 246 17.97 12.23 -6.75
C LEU A 246 16.92 13.01 -7.55
N GLU A 247 15.75 12.44 -7.80
CA GLU A 247 14.68 13.15 -8.50
C GLU A 247 13.92 14.08 -7.55
N HIS A 248 13.85 13.72 -6.25
CA HIS A 248 13.01 14.39 -5.27
C HIS A 248 13.75 15.39 -4.35
N ILE A 249 15.03 15.16 -4.06
CA ILE A 249 15.79 15.97 -3.08
C ILE A 249 16.74 16.92 -3.81
N HIS A 250 16.54 18.23 -3.75
CA HIS A 250 17.45 19.20 -4.37
C HIS A 250 18.47 19.81 -3.37
N THR A 251 19.45 20.52 -3.91
CA THR A 251 20.50 21.19 -3.10
C THR A 251 19.91 22.33 -2.26
N ASN A 252 20.40 22.51 -1.05
CA ASN A 252 19.99 23.53 -0.07
C ASN A 252 18.51 23.43 0.36
N GLU A 253 17.90 22.26 0.24
CA GLU A 253 16.57 22.02 0.80
C GLU A 253 16.64 21.67 2.28
N ILE A 254 15.61 22.05 3.02
CA ILE A 254 15.41 21.64 4.41
C ILE A 254 14.32 20.57 4.42
N ILE A 255 14.73 19.34 4.72
CA ILE A 255 13.85 18.18 4.78
C ILE A 255 13.53 17.87 6.23
N MET A 256 12.27 17.56 6.53
CA MET A 256 11.86 17.14 7.85
C MET A 256 11.44 15.67 7.86
N THR A 257 11.85 14.94 8.90
CA THR A 257 11.47 13.54 9.10
C THR A 257 11.21 13.24 10.58
N ILE A 258 10.55 12.11 10.88
CA ILE A 258 10.18 11.70 12.23
C ILE A 258 10.57 10.24 12.48
N GLY A 259 11.08 9.97 13.69
CA GLY A 259 11.44 8.63 14.13
C GLY A 259 12.56 8.03 13.29
N ARG A 260 12.59 6.69 13.22
CA ARG A 260 13.59 5.95 12.45
C ARG A 260 12.94 5.04 11.40
N SER A 261 13.32 5.26 10.14
CA SER A 261 12.97 4.38 9.03
C SER A 261 14.20 4.06 8.20
N ARG A 262 14.51 2.76 8.03
CA ARG A 262 15.65 2.30 7.23
C ARG A 262 15.54 2.74 5.78
N THR A 263 14.33 2.74 5.22
CA THR A 263 14.08 3.17 3.83
C THR A 263 14.35 4.66 3.67
N VAL A 264 13.90 5.49 4.61
CA VAL A 264 14.14 6.95 4.57
C VAL A 264 15.62 7.26 4.81
N GLU A 265 16.27 6.55 5.74
CA GLU A 265 17.72 6.66 5.99
C GLU A 265 18.52 6.43 4.70
N GLN A 266 18.29 5.30 4.01
CA GLN A 266 18.98 5.00 2.75
C GLN A 266 18.63 5.99 1.62
N PHE A 267 17.38 6.44 1.56
CA PHE A 267 16.93 7.45 0.60
C PHE A 267 17.70 8.77 0.77
N LEU A 268 17.80 9.28 2.00
CA LEU A 268 18.54 10.51 2.31
C LEU A 268 20.05 10.34 2.05
N LEU A 269 20.64 9.22 2.48
CA LEU A 269 22.07 8.94 2.27
C LEU A 269 22.43 8.83 0.78
N SER A 270 21.58 8.23 -0.04
CA SER A 270 21.79 8.15 -1.49
C SER A 270 21.81 9.53 -2.14
N ALA A 271 20.89 10.42 -1.75
CA ALA A 271 20.87 11.81 -2.23
C ALA A 271 22.10 12.60 -1.75
N ALA A 272 22.53 12.38 -0.50
CA ALA A 272 23.65 13.08 0.14
C ALA A 272 24.97 12.92 -0.63
N LYS A 273 25.17 11.78 -1.30
CA LYS A 273 26.36 11.51 -2.12
C LYS A 273 26.57 12.52 -3.25
N LYS A 274 25.49 13.10 -3.78
CA LYS A 274 25.53 14.03 -4.92
C LYS A 274 25.09 15.45 -4.57
N ARG A 275 24.27 15.64 -3.53
CA ARG A 275 23.65 16.93 -3.20
C ARG A 275 23.84 17.25 -1.72
N LYS A 276 24.07 18.53 -1.42
CA LYS A 276 24.15 19.04 -0.04
C LYS A 276 22.79 19.63 0.35
N PHE A 277 22.23 19.17 1.45
CA PHE A 277 20.94 19.63 1.99
C PHE A 277 20.94 19.39 3.51
N SER A 278 19.97 19.97 4.20
CA SER A 278 19.84 19.88 5.67
C SER A 278 18.62 19.05 6.04
N VAL A 279 18.74 18.27 7.12
CA VAL A 279 17.67 17.39 7.61
C VAL A 279 17.32 17.72 9.04
N ILE A 280 16.04 17.96 9.31
CA ILE A 280 15.48 18.11 10.65
C ILE A 280 14.83 16.78 11.03
N VAL A 281 15.28 16.19 12.14
CA VAL A 281 14.77 14.90 12.65
C VAL A 281 14.02 15.15 13.95
N ALA A 282 12.75 14.76 13.98
CA ALA A 282 11.95 14.70 15.21
C ALA A 282 12.19 13.37 15.93
N GLU A 283 12.44 13.44 17.25
CA GLU A 283 12.96 12.31 18.02
C GLU A 283 11.95 11.18 18.31
N THR A 284 10.65 11.45 18.28
CA THR A 284 9.59 10.51 18.70
C THR A 284 9.70 10.11 20.17
N ALA A 285 9.51 11.06 21.07
CA ALA A 285 9.34 10.78 22.48
C ALA A 285 8.06 9.93 22.69
N PRO A 286 8.08 8.88 23.54
CA PRO A 286 9.10 8.54 24.54
C PRO A 286 10.10 7.45 24.10
N LEU A 287 10.06 7.00 22.84
CA LEU A 287 10.96 5.94 22.34
C LEU A 287 12.32 6.48 21.86
N TYR A 288 12.39 7.76 21.50
CA TYR A 288 13.59 8.45 21.04
C TYR A 288 14.28 7.80 19.83
N SER A 289 13.52 7.07 19.01
CA SER A 289 14.05 6.36 17.84
C SER A 289 14.71 7.29 16.82
N GLY A 290 14.26 8.54 16.71
CA GLY A 290 14.83 9.53 15.80
C GLY A 290 16.26 9.95 16.17
N GLN A 291 16.67 9.81 17.44
CA GLN A 291 18.04 10.11 17.86
C GLN A 291 19.05 9.17 17.18
N GLU A 292 18.70 7.89 17.06
CA GLU A 292 19.52 6.91 16.36
C GLU A 292 19.67 7.24 14.87
N LEU A 293 18.58 7.66 14.21
CA LEU A 293 18.61 8.10 12.81
C LEU A 293 19.50 9.34 12.64
N ALA A 294 19.36 10.34 13.52
CA ALA A 294 20.14 11.56 13.47
C ALA A 294 21.65 11.27 13.59
N VAL A 295 22.02 10.37 14.49
CA VAL A 295 23.42 9.92 14.66
C VAL A 295 23.92 9.19 13.41
N SER A 296 23.12 8.31 12.81
CA SER A 296 23.49 7.63 11.56
C SER A 296 23.75 8.61 10.41
N LEU A 297 22.83 9.58 10.22
CA LEU A 297 22.96 10.56 9.14
C LEU A 297 24.14 11.51 9.35
N ALA A 298 24.38 11.94 10.60
CA ALA A 298 25.51 12.80 10.94
C ALA A 298 26.87 12.13 10.70
N LYS A 299 26.97 10.80 10.94
CA LYS A 299 28.20 10.03 10.64
C LYS A 299 28.60 10.08 9.17
N GLU A 300 27.62 10.14 8.28
CA GLU A 300 27.83 10.23 6.82
C GLU A 300 28.05 11.68 6.34
N GLY A 301 28.12 12.66 7.27
CA GLY A 301 28.45 14.05 6.96
C GLY A 301 27.27 14.92 6.49
N LEU A 302 26.03 14.47 6.71
CA LEU A 302 24.85 15.31 6.49
C LEU A 302 24.68 16.37 7.59
N ASP A 303 24.14 17.52 7.21
CA ASP A 303 23.75 18.57 8.16
C ASP A 303 22.42 18.18 8.82
N VAL A 304 22.48 17.73 10.07
CA VAL A 304 21.33 17.15 10.78
C VAL A 304 21.04 17.97 12.03
N THR A 305 19.78 18.39 12.18
CA THR A 305 19.26 19.04 13.39
C THR A 305 18.24 18.13 14.07
N LEU A 306 18.49 17.77 15.33
CA LEU A 306 17.53 17.03 16.15
C LEU A 306 16.58 18.00 16.85
N ILE A 307 15.28 17.71 16.84
CA ILE A 307 14.26 18.49 17.55
C ILE A 307 13.35 17.60 18.40
N PRO A 308 12.77 18.14 19.50
CA PRO A 308 11.67 17.48 20.18
C PRO A 308 10.38 17.58 19.36
N ASP A 309 9.46 16.63 19.55
CA ASP A 309 8.20 16.58 18.78
C ASP A 309 7.31 17.82 19.00
N SER A 310 7.43 18.48 20.17
CA SER A 310 6.73 19.74 20.47
C SER A 310 7.18 20.92 19.59
N ALA A 311 8.40 20.88 19.05
CA ALA A 311 8.95 21.91 18.19
C ALA A 311 8.60 21.71 16.71
N ILE A 312 7.89 20.64 16.34
CA ILE A 312 7.56 20.32 14.94
C ILE A 312 6.84 21.49 14.25
N TYR A 313 5.79 22.00 14.89
CA TYR A 313 5.00 23.08 14.32
C TYR A 313 5.78 24.40 14.24
N ALA A 314 6.64 24.68 15.21
CA ALA A 314 7.46 25.90 15.23
C ALA A 314 8.52 25.92 14.11
N MET A 315 9.07 24.76 13.76
CA MET A 315 10.08 24.63 12.71
C MET A 315 9.50 24.49 11.31
N MET A 316 8.22 24.11 11.18
CA MET A 316 7.58 23.80 9.91
C MET A 316 7.64 24.96 8.89
N GLY A 317 7.60 26.21 9.34
CA GLY A 317 7.67 27.39 8.45
C GLY A 317 8.98 27.53 7.66
N ARG A 318 10.03 26.76 7.99
CA ARG A 318 11.31 26.73 7.26
C ARG A 318 11.51 25.48 6.42
N VAL A 319 10.66 24.47 6.60
CA VAL A 319 10.81 23.15 5.96
C VAL A 319 10.27 23.23 4.54
N ASN A 320 11.00 22.65 3.57
CA ASN A 320 10.56 22.60 2.18
C ASN A 320 9.76 21.33 1.88
N LYS A 321 10.16 20.19 2.47
CA LYS A 321 9.51 18.89 2.25
C LYS A 321 9.52 18.05 3.52
N VAL A 322 8.47 17.27 3.71
CA VAL A 322 8.40 16.25 4.76
C VAL A 322 8.58 14.88 4.12
N ILE A 323 9.52 14.08 4.63
CA ILE A 323 9.73 12.70 4.19
C ILE A 323 9.45 11.76 5.36
N LEU A 324 8.44 10.91 5.19
CA LEU A 324 7.97 9.95 6.17
C LEU A 324 8.27 8.52 5.70
N GLY A 325 8.54 7.64 6.66
CA GLY A 325 8.36 6.20 6.47
C GLY A 325 6.99 5.79 7.01
N CYS A 326 6.51 4.61 6.63
CA CYS A 326 5.31 4.03 7.23
C CYS A 326 5.54 2.57 7.64
N HIS A 327 4.67 2.08 8.52
CA HIS A 327 4.58 0.68 8.89
C HIS A 327 3.65 -0.09 7.94
N ALA A 328 2.51 0.49 7.59
CA ALA A 328 1.57 -0.01 6.60
C ALA A 328 0.84 1.15 5.91
N VAL A 329 0.33 0.89 4.69
CA VAL A 329 -0.57 1.80 3.97
C VAL A 329 -1.90 1.09 3.81
N MET A 330 -2.99 1.75 4.17
CA MET A 330 -4.33 1.19 4.22
C MET A 330 -5.04 1.35 2.86
N ALA A 331 -6.20 0.71 2.70
CA ALA A 331 -6.92 0.66 1.43
C ALA A 331 -7.45 2.02 0.93
N ASP A 332 -7.70 2.93 1.86
CA ASP A 332 -8.08 4.33 1.62
C ASP A 332 -6.90 5.24 1.20
N GLY A 333 -5.67 4.72 1.25
CA GLY A 333 -4.46 5.51 1.07
C GLY A 333 -3.96 6.19 2.34
N GLY A 334 -4.58 5.93 3.50
CA GLY A 334 -4.11 6.34 4.80
C GLY A 334 -2.85 5.57 5.22
N LEU A 335 -2.11 6.11 6.18
CA LEU A 335 -0.86 5.51 6.64
C LEU A 335 -1.00 5.08 8.09
N MET A 336 -0.50 3.90 8.41
CA MET A 336 -0.12 3.58 9.77
C MET A 336 1.38 3.84 9.93
N SER A 337 1.73 4.85 10.73
CA SER A 337 3.11 5.28 10.95
C SER A 337 3.43 5.36 12.44
N VAL A 338 4.67 5.73 12.77
CA VAL A 338 5.13 5.96 14.14
C VAL A 338 4.33 7.09 14.80
N ALA A 339 4.10 6.97 16.11
CA ALA A 339 3.46 8.00 16.93
C ALA A 339 3.97 9.42 16.63
N GLY A 340 3.05 10.38 16.47
CA GLY A 340 3.38 11.78 16.16
C GLY A 340 3.48 12.09 14.66
N SER A 341 3.40 11.08 13.78
CA SER A 341 3.38 11.30 12.33
C SER A 341 2.15 12.10 11.89
N GLN A 342 1.00 11.93 12.55
CA GLN A 342 -0.20 12.71 12.24
C GLN A 342 -0.01 14.19 12.58
N GLN A 343 0.63 14.50 13.71
CA GLN A 343 0.94 15.88 14.09
C GLN A 343 1.85 16.55 13.05
N LEU A 344 2.86 15.81 12.56
CA LEU A 344 3.74 16.29 11.52
C LEU A 344 3.01 16.52 10.19
N ALA A 345 2.14 15.60 9.79
CA ALA A 345 1.37 15.69 8.55
C ALA A 345 0.34 16.84 8.58
N VAL A 346 -0.35 17.04 9.70
CA VAL A 346 -1.29 18.17 9.90
C VAL A 346 -0.55 19.50 9.88
N ALA A 347 0.59 19.60 10.57
CA ALA A 347 1.43 20.79 10.53
C ALA A 347 1.93 21.09 9.11
N ALA A 348 2.37 20.07 8.38
CA ALA A 348 2.81 20.20 7.01
C ALA A 348 1.70 20.72 6.09
N LYS A 349 0.49 20.14 6.21
CA LYS A 349 -0.69 20.58 5.47
C LYS A 349 -1.04 22.04 5.73
N HIS A 350 -1.01 22.47 7.00
CA HIS A 350 -1.27 23.86 7.37
C HIS A 350 -0.25 24.84 6.74
N HIS A 351 1.01 24.43 6.65
CA HIS A 351 2.08 25.19 6.01
C HIS A 351 2.22 24.96 4.50
N SER A 352 1.31 24.19 3.88
CA SER A 352 1.38 23.81 2.47
C SER A 352 2.70 23.15 2.05
N THR A 353 3.36 22.45 2.98
CA THR A 353 4.56 21.67 2.66
C THR A 353 4.15 20.27 2.20
N PRO A 354 4.71 19.77 1.08
CA PRO A 354 4.37 18.46 0.56
C PRO A 354 4.88 17.35 1.49
N VAL A 355 4.01 16.36 1.73
CA VAL A 355 4.33 15.17 2.52
C VAL A 355 4.57 14.00 1.57
N VAL A 356 5.81 13.52 1.56
CA VAL A 356 6.29 12.41 0.74
C VAL A 356 6.50 11.19 1.62
N VAL A 357 6.00 10.04 1.20
CA VAL A 357 6.06 8.79 1.98
C VAL A 357 6.89 7.77 1.23
N CYS A 358 7.99 7.32 1.82
CA CYS A 358 8.80 6.23 1.27
C CYS A 358 8.30 4.89 1.83
N THR A 359 7.75 4.04 0.97
CA THR A 359 7.18 2.74 1.35
C THR A 359 7.48 1.65 0.32
N GLY A 360 7.38 0.40 0.72
CA GLY A 360 7.42 -0.73 -0.22
C GLY A 360 6.03 -1.25 -0.52
N LEU A 361 5.83 -1.84 -1.70
CA LEU A 361 4.53 -2.40 -2.10
C LEU A 361 4.01 -3.46 -1.13
N PHE A 362 4.89 -4.26 -0.51
CA PHE A 362 4.49 -5.26 0.48
C PHE A 362 3.82 -4.69 1.75
N LYS A 363 3.93 -3.38 1.98
CA LYS A 363 3.28 -2.69 3.10
C LYS A 363 1.87 -2.19 2.77
N LEU A 364 1.47 -2.22 1.49
CA LEU A 364 0.11 -1.88 1.09
C LEU A 364 -0.85 -2.97 1.58
N ALA A 365 -1.91 -2.58 2.27
CA ALA A 365 -2.88 -3.49 2.86
C ALA A 365 -4.28 -3.19 2.31
N PRO A 366 -5.01 -4.20 1.79
CA PRO A 366 -6.40 -4.03 1.37
C PRO A 366 -7.36 -4.03 2.57
N VAL A 367 -6.91 -3.53 3.72
CA VAL A 367 -7.70 -3.43 4.96
C VAL A 367 -8.14 -1.99 5.12
N HIS A 368 -9.43 -1.80 5.40
CA HIS A 368 -9.99 -0.47 5.64
C HIS A 368 -10.00 -0.16 7.15
N PRO A 369 -9.56 1.03 7.58
CA PRO A 369 -9.54 1.39 8.98
C PRO A 369 -10.93 1.83 9.45
N HIS A 370 -11.75 0.89 9.91
CA HIS A 370 -13.07 1.23 10.49
C HIS A 370 -12.95 1.83 11.89
N ASP A 371 -11.95 1.41 12.66
CA ASP A 371 -11.64 1.89 14.00
C ASP A 371 -10.14 2.20 14.08
N HIS A 372 -9.80 3.48 14.26
CA HIS A 372 -8.40 3.93 14.25
C HIS A 372 -7.63 3.41 15.48
N ASP A 373 -8.33 3.24 16.61
CA ASP A 373 -7.71 2.78 17.86
C ASP A 373 -7.41 1.27 17.82
N ALA A 374 -8.17 0.51 17.04
CA ALA A 374 -7.97 -0.95 16.89
C ALA A 374 -6.62 -1.31 16.26
N PHE A 375 -6.02 -0.40 15.48
CA PHE A 375 -4.72 -0.62 14.84
C PHE A 375 -3.54 -0.17 15.71
N ASN A 376 -3.83 0.52 16.83
CA ASN A 376 -2.77 1.03 17.68
C ASN A 376 -2.22 -0.05 18.61
N LEU A 377 -0.90 -0.06 18.74
CA LEU A 377 -0.20 -0.92 19.68
C LEU A 377 0.19 -0.13 20.91
N PHE A 378 -0.45 -0.41 22.04
CA PHE A 378 -0.03 0.17 23.32
C PHE A 378 1.23 -0.53 23.84
N LEU A 379 2.25 0.27 24.13
CA LEU A 379 3.50 -0.18 24.74
C LEU A 379 3.44 -0.04 26.25
N SER A 380 4.46 -0.60 26.92
CA SER A 380 4.60 -0.47 28.36
C SER A 380 4.74 1.01 28.73
N PRO A 381 3.92 1.52 29.66
CA PRO A 381 3.95 2.93 30.07
C PRO A 381 5.24 3.33 30.79
N SER A 382 6.08 2.35 31.17
CA SER A 382 7.35 2.56 31.84
C SER A 382 8.31 3.47 31.05
N SER A 383 8.20 3.52 29.73
CA SER A 383 9.01 4.40 28.88
C SER A 383 8.57 5.85 28.96
N ALA A 384 7.26 6.11 29.07
CA ALA A 384 6.71 7.45 29.25
C ALA A 384 6.83 7.94 30.71
N LEU A 385 6.42 7.11 31.67
CA LEU A 385 6.48 7.41 33.11
C LEU A 385 7.15 6.26 33.87
N PRO A 386 8.37 6.45 34.41
CA PRO A 386 9.03 5.43 35.22
C PRO A 386 8.17 5.04 36.44
N LEU A 387 8.09 3.74 36.72
CA LEU A 387 7.22 3.17 37.78
C LEU A 387 7.48 3.78 39.17
N LYS A 388 8.73 4.20 39.44
CA LYS A 388 9.12 4.84 40.71
C LYS A 388 8.36 6.14 41.00
N ASN A 389 7.87 6.81 39.95
CA ASN A 389 7.24 8.12 40.04
C ASN A 389 5.70 8.04 39.99
N ASN A 390 5.14 6.84 39.83
CA ASN A 390 3.69 6.66 39.75
C ASN A 390 3.16 5.97 41.00
N ASP A 391 2.40 6.71 41.81
CA ASP A 391 1.66 6.18 42.97
C ASP A 391 0.40 5.37 42.57
N GLY A 392 0.29 4.95 41.31
CA GLY A 392 -0.86 4.24 40.75
C GLY A 392 -2.11 5.12 40.51
N LYS A 393 -1.97 6.44 40.59
CA LYS A 393 -3.07 7.40 40.42
C LYS A 393 -3.20 7.95 39.00
N VAL A 394 -2.13 7.85 38.21
CA VAL A 394 -2.09 8.36 36.83
C VAL A 394 -2.23 7.19 35.88
N ASP A 395 -3.25 7.25 35.02
CA ASP A 395 -3.38 6.36 33.88
C ASP A 395 -2.46 6.84 32.75
N VAL A 396 -1.61 5.95 32.27
CA VAL A 396 -0.55 6.29 31.30
C VAL A 396 -0.74 5.42 30.08
N LEU A 397 -1.10 6.05 28.97
CA LEU A 397 -1.26 5.40 27.67
C LEU A 397 -0.08 5.76 26.78
N GLN A 398 0.52 4.73 26.17
CA GLN A 398 1.64 4.90 25.25
C GLN A 398 1.32 4.22 23.91
N PRO A 399 0.67 4.91 22.97
CA PRO A 399 0.50 4.41 21.61
C PRO A 399 1.85 4.33 20.89
N SER A 400 2.09 3.25 20.16
CA SER A 400 3.28 3.07 19.32
C SER A 400 3.09 3.65 17.92
N PHE A 401 1.87 3.54 17.40
CA PHE A 401 1.52 3.90 16.05
C PHE A 401 0.49 5.01 16.05
N ASP A 402 0.36 5.64 14.90
CA ASP A 402 -0.56 6.74 14.65
C ASP A 402 -1.08 6.59 13.23
N TYR A 403 -2.33 7.02 13.03
CA TYR A 403 -3.00 6.91 11.74
C TYR A 403 -2.99 8.28 11.06
N VAL A 404 -2.36 8.33 9.88
CA VAL A 404 -2.29 9.52 9.05
C VAL A 404 -3.32 9.43 7.95
N ASP A 405 -4.20 10.42 7.89
CA ASP A 405 -5.23 10.50 6.86
C ASP A 405 -4.64 10.66 5.45
N ALA A 406 -5.26 9.99 4.47
CA ALA A 406 -4.86 10.00 3.07
C ALA A 406 -4.81 11.43 2.50
N GLY A 407 -5.69 12.32 2.94
CA GLY A 407 -5.76 13.72 2.48
C GLY A 407 -4.57 14.60 2.87
N LEU A 408 -3.73 14.13 3.79
CA LEU A 408 -2.50 14.80 4.23
C LEU A 408 -1.27 14.37 3.40
N VAL A 409 -1.34 13.21 2.75
CA VAL A 409 -0.24 12.66 1.94
C VAL A 409 -0.26 13.28 0.55
N THR A 410 0.91 13.67 0.04
CA THR A 410 1.03 14.23 -1.31
C THR A 410 1.51 13.20 -2.33
N LEU A 411 2.52 12.40 -1.97
CA LEU A 411 3.15 11.45 -2.88
C LEU A 411 3.66 10.21 -2.14
N PHE A 412 3.45 9.04 -2.72
CA PHE A 412 4.06 7.79 -2.32
C PHE A 412 5.25 7.46 -3.22
N ILE A 413 6.41 7.20 -2.64
CA ILE A 413 7.58 6.68 -3.34
C ILE A 413 7.67 5.19 -3.02
N THR A 414 7.49 4.38 -4.06
CA THR A 414 7.53 2.91 -4.01
C THR A 414 8.68 2.35 -4.85
N ASN A 415 8.92 1.05 -4.80
CA ASN A 415 9.94 0.41 -5.64
C ASN A 415 9.67 0.54 -7.14
N THR A 416 8.40 0.66 -7.56
CA THR A 416 8.04 0.86 -8.97
C THR A 416 8.06 2.33 -9.40
N GLY A 417 8.03 3.26 -8.45
CA GLY A 417 8.09 4.70 -8.71
C GLY A 417 7.20 5.52 -7.78
N GLY A 418 7.00 6.78 -8.18
CA GLY A 418 6.15 7.75 -7.49
C GLY A 418 4.67 7.63 -7.88
N HIS A 419 3.79 7.48 -6.88
CA HIS A 419 2.34 7.34 -7.07
C HIS A 419 1.55 8.35 -6.22
N PRO A 420 0.49 8.97 -6.74
CA PRO A 420 -0.41 9.77 -5.92
C PRO A 420 -1.26 8.86 -5.01
N PRO A 421 -1.78 9.38 -3.87
CA PRO A 421 -2.66 8.59 -2.99
C PRO A 421 -3.87 7.99 -3.71
N SER A 422 -4.41 8.70 -4.70
CA SER A 422 -5.53 8.22 -5.52
C SER A 422 -5.18 7.01 -6.39
N TYR A 423 -3.91 6.65 -6.58
CA TYR A 423 -3.51 5.49 -7.39
C TYR A 423 -3.38 4.21 -6.55
N ILE A 424 -3.42 4.31 -5.22
CA ILE A 424 -3.25 3.17 -4.31
C ILE A 424 -4.31 2.08 -4.56
N TYR A 425 -5.56 2.44 -4.89
CA TYR A 425 -6.60 1.45 -5.19
C TYR A 425 -6.22 0.53 -6.36
N ARG A 426 -5.53 1.07 -7.37
CA ARG A 426 -5.12 0.32 -8.55
C ARG A 426 -3.98 -0.62 -8.23
N LEU A 427 -2.98 -0.12 -7.49
CA LEU A 427 -1.89 -0.97 -6.97
C LEU A 427 -2.43 -2.12 -6.12
N LEU A 428 -3.45 -1.88 -5.30
CA LEU A 428 -4.08 -2.95 -4.52
C LEU A 428 -4.77 -4.00 -5.40
N GLY A 429 -5.42 -3.58 -6.49
CA GLY A 429 -6.04 -4.49 -7.46
C GLY A 429 -5.02 -5.30 -8.26
N GLU A 430 -3.86 -4.72 -8.57
CA GLU A 430 -2.72 -5.40 -9.22
C GLU A 430 -1.98 -6.35 -8.26
N MET A 431 -2.05 -6.09 -6.95
CA MET A 431 -1.29 -6.85 -5.94
C MET A 431 -2.10 -7.98 -5.27
N TYR A 432 -3.40 -7.80 -5.12
CA TYR A 432 -4.26 -8.64 -4.29
C TYR A 432 -5.59 -8.96 -4.97
N ASP A 433 -6.03 -10.19 -4.77
CA ASP A 433 -7.36 -10.62 -5.16
C ASP A 433 -8.44 -10.11 -4.18
N PRO A 434 -9.56 -9.51 -4.65
CA PRO A 434 -10.65 -9.06 -3.80
C PRO A 434 -11.25 -10.14 -2.89
N ARG A 435 -11.18 -11.43 -3.29
CA ARG A 435 -11.70 -12.57 -2.52
C ARG A 435 -10.91 -12.82 -1.23
N ASP A 436 -9.70 -12.29 -1.14
CA ASP A 436 -8.76 -12.55 -0.06
C ASP A 436 -8.53 -11.31 0.84
N TYR A 437 -9.33 -10.25 0.68
CA TYR A 437 -9.26 -9.05 1.54
C TYR A 437 -9.52 -9.41 3.02
N CYS A 438 -10.49 -10.30 3.27
CA CYS A 438 -10.74 -10.91 4.56
C CYS A 438 -10.04 -12.28 4.63
N LEU A 439 -9.05 -12.41 5.52
CA LEU A 439 -8.35 -13.66 5.79
C LEU A 439 -9.05 -14.51 6.85
#